data_AF-A0A2V8II45-F1
#
_entry.id   AF-A0A2V8II45-F1
#
_cell.length_a   1.000
_cell.length_b   1.000
_cell.length_c   1.000
_cell.angle_alpha   90.00
_cell.angle_beta   90.00
_cell.angle_gamma   90.00
#
_symmetry.space_group_name_H-M   'P 1'
#
loop_
_entity.id
_entity.type
_entity.pdbx_description
1 polymer ?
#
loop_
_entity_poly.entity_id
_entity_poly.type
_entity_poly.pdbx_seq_one_letter_code
_entity_poly.pdbx_strand_id
1 'polypeptide(L)'
;MKRLVGWIQGFALALGGPGLFLIGFLDSSFLSFPEVNDLLVIVMVTQHKERLLYYNLMATLGSVAGCLALYYIARRGGEAFMRKRFKAHHVEGGLKLFQKYGLLVVVVPALLPPPAPFKIFVLLAGVAAIPVWQFTTAIFIARFVRYGGEGLLAVFYGERAAAFLQAHAKEASLWLSGIALVLGLTWVLFSRRRRNRLEGASGGE
;
A
#
# COMPACT_ATOMS: atom_id res chain seq x y z
N MET A 1 4.24 -1.37 24.47
CA MET A 1 4.08 -1.64 23.01
C MET A 1 5.40 -1.99 22.31
N LYS A 2 6.49 -1.21 22.43
CA LYS A 2 7.79 -1.51 21.77
C LYS A 2 8.33 -2.93 22.01
N ARG A 3 8.15 -3.47 23.22
CA ARG A 3 8.59 -4.83 23.60
C ARG A 3 7.80 -5.95 22.89
N LEU A 4 6.49 -5.74 22.67
CA LEU A 4 5.64 -6.70 21.96
C LEU A 4 5.95 -6.67 20.45
N VAL A 5 6.15 -5.47 19.89
CA VAL A 5 6.54 -5.29 18.49
C VAL A 5 7.90 -5.94 18.21
N GLY A 6 8.89 -5.74 19.08
CA GLY A 6 10.20 -6.40 18.93
C GLY A 6 10.12 -7.93 19.02
N TRP A 7 9.24 -8.47 19.87
CA TRP A 7 9.04 -9.91 19.99
C TRP A 7 8.37 -10.51 18.74
N ILE A 8 7.35 -9.83 18.23
CA ILE A 8 6.66 -10.18 16.98
C ILE A 8 7.62 -10.07 15.78
N GLN A 9 8.47 -9.05 15.74
CA GLN A 9 9.53 -8.90 14.72
C GLN A 9 10.53 -10.07 14.78
N GLY A 10 11.02 -10.43 15.97
CA GLY A 10 11.93 -11.57 16.13
C GLY A 10 11.31 -12.89 15.69
N PHE A 11 10.04 -13.11 16.03
CA PHE A 11 9.29 -14.29 15.61
C PHE A 11 9.07 -14.33 14.08
N ALA A 12 8.74 -13.20 13.47
CA ALA A 12 8.60 -13.09 12.01
C ALA A 12 9.93 -13.32 11.27
N LEU A 13 11.03 -12.78 11.81
CA LEU A 13 12.38 -13.01 11.28
C LEU A 13 12.77 -14.49 11.33
N ALA A 14 12.46 -15.17 12.44
CA ALA A 14 12.70 -16.62 12.59
C ALA A 14 11.89 -17.46 11.58
N LEU A 15 10.68 -17.01 11.22
CA LEU A 15 9.80 -17.70 10.27
C LEU A 15 10.09 -17.38 8.79
N GLY A 16 10.85 -16.33 8.47
CA GLY A 16 11.12 -15.95 7.08
C GLY A 16 9.86 -15.47 6.32
N GLY A 17 9.66 -15.98 5.10
CA GLY A 17 8.53 -15.61 4.24
C GLY A 17 7.14 -15.76 4.88
N PRO A 18 6.81 -16.89 5.53
CA PRO A 18 5.58 -17.04 6.32
C PRO A 18 5.40 -15.97 7.41
N GLY A 19 6.49 -15.53 8.04
CA GLY A 19 6.48 -14.42 8.98
C GLY A 19 6.02 -13.11 8.32
N LEU A 20 6.59 -12.77 7.16
CA LEU A 20 6.18 -11.60 6.37
C LEU A 20 4.70 -11.66 5.96
N PHE A 21 4.20 -12.84 5.57
CA PHE A 21 2.79 -13.01 5.25
C PHE A 21 1.90 -12.69 6.46
N LEU A 22 2.20 -13.28 7.62
CA LEU A 22 1.41 -13.07 8.85
C LEU A 22 1.46 -11.62 9.31
N ILE A 23 2.65 -11.00 9.30
CA ILE A 23 2.80 -9.60 9.67
C ILE A 23 2.09 -8.69 8.68
N GLY A 24 2.27 -8.90 7.37
CA GLY A 24 1.56 -8.13 6.34
C GLY A 24 0.04 -8.24 6.47
N PHE A 25 -0.46 -9.44 6.81
CA PHE A 25 -1.87 -9.67 7.11
C PHE A 25 -2.34 -8.87 8.32
N LEU A 26 -1.65 -9.00 9.46
CA LEU A 26 -2.03 -8.34 10.71
C LEU A 26 -1.91 -6.81 10.61
N ASP A 27 -0.88 -6.31 9.95
CA ASP A 27 -0.64 -4.88 9.77
C ASP A 27 -1.68 -4.24 8.84
N SER A 28 -2.09 -4.96 7.79
CA SER A 28 -3.09 -4.47 6.84
C SER A 28 -4.54 -4.62 7.33
N SER A 29 -4.79 -5.50 8.32
CA SER A 29 -6.13 -5.77 8.86
C SER A 29 -6.42 -5.03 10.18
N PHE A 30 -5.80 -5.45 11.27
CA PHE A 30 -6.24 -5.10 12.64
C PHE A 30 -5.24 -4.26 13.43
N LEU A 31 -3.94 -4.50 13.25
CA LEU A 31 -2.89 -3.83 14.00
C LEU A 31 -2.34 -2.72 13.12
N SER A 32 -2.35 -1.48 13.58
CA SER A 32 -1.60 -0.40 12.90
C SER A 32 -0.20 -0.42 13.45
N PHE A 33 0.66 -1.24 12.86
CA PHE A 33 2.09 -1.24 13.13
C PHE A 33 2.78 -0.54 11.96
N PRO A 34 2.72 0.81 11.90
CA PRO A 34 3.33 1.54 10.81
C PRO A 34 4.79 1.09 10.67
N GLU A 35 5.17 0.78 9.43
CA GLU A 35 6.54 0.50 9.00
C GLU A 35 7.11 -0.87 9.42
N VAL A 36 6.40 -1.69 10.19
CA VAL A 36 6.95 -2.99 10.65
C VAL A 36 7.14 -3.96 9.49
N ASN A 37 6.17 -4.05 8.58
CA ASN A 37 6.27 -4.93 7.42
C ASN A 37 7.38 -4.45 6.46
N ASP A 38 7.45 -3.15 6.20
CA ASP A 38 8.45 -2.52 5.33
C ASP A 38 9.89 -2.74 5.87
N LEU A 39 10.10 -2.58 7.18
CA LEU A 39 11.38 -2.87 7.83
C LEU A 39 11.78 -4.34 7.72
N LEU A 40 10.83 -5.26 7.92
CA LEU A 40 11.10 -6.70 7.82
C LEU A 40 11.52 -7.11 6.41
N VAL A 41 10.84 -6.57 5.38
CA VAL A 41 11.21 -6.81 3.97
C VAL A 41 12.66 -6.38 3.75
N ILE A 42 13.04 -5.19 4.21
CA ILE A 42 14.39 -4.65 4.00
C ILE A 42 15.45 -5.46 4.75
N VAL A 43 15.21 -5.80 6.01
CA VAL A 43 16.16 -6.60 6.81
C VAL A 43 16.35 -7.98 6.16
N MET A 44 15.27 -8.66 5.82
CA MET A 44 15.35 -10.00 5.21
C MET A 44 16.02 -9.98 3.83
N VAL A 45 15.71 -8.97 3.00
CA VAL A 45 16.35 -8.83 1.68
C VAL A 45 17.82 -8.43 1.80
N THR A 46 18.18 -7.64 2.82
CA THR A 46 19.60 -7.32 3.08
C THR A 46 20.40 -8.56 3.44
N GLN A 47 19.81 -9.48 4.22
CA GLN A 47 20.42 -10.75 4.60
C GLN A 47 20.47 -11.76 3.44
N HIS A 48 19.41 -11.83 2.63
CA HIS A 48 19.26 -12.78 1.52
C HIS A 48 18.74 -12.07 0.26
N LYS A 49 19.64 -11.40 -0.46
CA LYS A 49 19.32 -10.57 -1.63
C LYS A 49 18.66 -11.36 -2.76
N GLU A 50 19.05 -12.61 -2.92
CA GLU A 50 18.51 -13.55 -3.91
C GLU A 50 17.03 -13.89 -3.67
N ARG A 51 16.52 -13.66 -2.45
CA ARG A 51 15.12 -13.94 -2.07
C ARG A 51 14.22 -12.71 -2.16
N LEU A 52 14.66 -11.63 -2.79
CA LEU A 52 13.88 -10.40 -2.96
C LEU A 52 12.46 -10.66 -3.46
N LEU A 53 12.32 -11.44 -4.55
CA LEU A 53 11.01 -11.70 -5.13
C LEU A 53 10.12 -12.51 -4.18
N TYR A 54 10.69 -13.48 -3.48
CA TYR A 54 9.97 -14.31 -2.51
C TYR A 54 9.46 -13.48 -1.33
N TYR A 55 10.30 -12.66 -0.72
CA TYR A 55 9.91 -11.82 0.41
C TYR A 55 8.89 -10.74 -0.01
N ASN A 56 9.08 -10.13 -1.18
CA ASN A 56 8.12 -9.19 -1.75
C ASN A 56 6.74 -9.84 -1.95
N LEU A 57 6.69 -11.04 -2.54
CA LEU A 57 5.44 -11.77 -2.75
C LEU A 57 4.75 -12.14 -1.44
N MET A 58 5.49 -12.62 -0.43
CA MET A 58 4.90 -12.98 0.86
C MET A 58 4.31 -11.77 1.58
N ALA A 59 5.03 -10.65 1.61
CA ALA A 59 4.54 -9.39 2.16
C ALA A 59 3.30 -8.87 1.39
N THR A 60 3.32 -8.97 0.06
CA THR A 60 2.21 -8.58 -0.81
C THR A 60 0.96 -9.42 -0.54
N LEU A 61 1.09 -10.74 -0.54
CA LEU A 61 -0.02 -11.67 -0.31
C LEU A 61 -0.62 -11.50 1.08
N GLY A 62 0.22 -11.33 2.11
CA GLY A 62 -0.23 -11.03 3.46
C GLY A 62 -1.04 -9.74 3.49
N SER A 63 -0.50 -8.67 2.90
CA SER A 63 -1.18 -7.38 2.83
C SER A 63 -2.52 -7.43 2.08
N VAL A 64 -2.57 -8.12 0.94
CA VAL A 64 -3.80 -8.34 0.17
C VAL A 64 -4.85 -9.07 1.02
N ALA A 65 -4.46 -10.16 1.70
CA ALA A 65 -5.36 -10.92 2.56
C ALA A 65 -5.91 -10.06 3.72
N GLY A 66 -5.05 -9.24 4.34
CA GLY A 66 -5.47 -8.33 5.40
C GLY A 66 -6.42 -7.23 4.91
N CYS A 67 -6.15 -6.68 3.72
CA CYS A 67 -7.00 -5.70 3.07
C CYS A 67 -8.36 -6.29 2.68
N LEU A 68 -8.39 -7.54 2.21
CA LEU A 68 -9.63 -8.24 1.88
C LEU A 68 -10.49 -8.47 3.12
N ALA A 69 -9.91 -8.87 4.24
CA ALA A 69 -10.63 -8.99 5.50
C ALA A 69 -11.31 -7.67 5.88
N LEU A 70 -10.57 -6.56 5.80
CA LEU A 70 -11.07 -5.22 6.11
C LEU A 70 -12.15 -4.76 5.13
N TYR A 71 -11.95 -5.02 3.83
CA TYR A 71 -12.92 -4.76 2.76
C TYR A 71 -14.24 -5.48 3.01
N TYR A 72 -14.21 -6.78 3.37
CA TYR A 72 -15.44 -7.55 3.62
C TYR A 72 -16.17 -7.12 4.88
N ILE A 73 -15.43 -6.76 5.94
CA ILE A 73 -16.02 -6.18 7.16
C ILE A 73 -16.76 -4.89 6.81
N ALA A 74 -16.14 -3.99 6.04
CA ALA A 74 -16.77 -2.74 5.62
C ALA A 74 -17.96 -2.97 4.69
N ARG A 75 -17.85 -3.91 3.74
CA ARG A 75 -18.92 -4.23 2.81
C ARG A 75 -20.16 -4.77 3.51
N ARG A 76 -19.99 -5.58 4.56
CA ARG A 76 -21.11 -6.07 5.39
C ARG A 76 -21.63 -5.00 6.36
N GLY A 77 -20.74 -4.16 6.90
CA GLY A 77 -21.11 -3.10 7.84
C GLY A 77 -21.75 -1.86 7.21
N GLY A 78 -21.52 -1.64 5.91
CA GLY A 78 -22.06 -0.52 5.14
C GLY A 78 -21.65 0.86 5.67
N GLU A 79 -22.41 1.89 5.26
CA GLU A 79 -22.17 3.26 5.69
C GLU A 79 -22.36 3.47 7.20
N ALA A 80 -23.26 2.71 7.84
CA ALA A 80 -23.52 2.81 9.28
C ALA A 80 -22.27 2.47 10.11
N PHE A 81 -21.54 1.42 9.71
CA PHE A 81 -20.25 1.08 10.33
C PHE A 81 -19.21 2.18 10.16
N MET A 82 -19.15 2.81 8.98
CA MET A 82 -18.22 3.91 8.70
C MET A 82 -18.56 5.19 9.45
N ARG A 83 -19.83 5.60 9.51
CA ARG A 83 -20.26 6.79 10.25
C ARG A 83 -20.07 6.64 11.76
N LYS A 84 -20.06 5.41 12.29
CA LYS A 84 -19.72 5.13 13.70
C LYS A 84 -18.22 5.23 13.98
N ARG A 85 -17.36 4.92 12.99
CA ARG A 85 -15.91 4.88 13.16
C ARG A 85 -15.20 6.17 12.75
N PHE A 86 -15.78 6.94 11.83
CA PHE A 86 -15.24 8.16 11.22
C PHE A 86 -16.28 9.27 11.11
N LYS A 87 -15.84 10.54 11.03
CA LYS A 87 -16.72 11.69 10.85
C LYS A 87 -17.42 11.63 9.49
N ALA A 88 -18.71 11.95 9.43
CA ALA A 88 -19.54 11.90 8.22
C ALA A 88 -18.90 12.59 7.00
N HIS A 89 -18.29 13.76 7.17
CA HIS A 89 -17.67 14.48 6.06
C HIS A 89 -16.49 13.75 5.41
N HIS A 90 -15.72 12.94 6.17
CA HIS A 90 -14.63 12.14 5.60
C HIS A 90 -15.17 10.97 4.78
N VAL A 91 -16.27 10.37 5.24
CA VAL A 91 -16.92 9.26 4.55
C VAL A 91 -17.52 9.75 3.24
N GLU A 92 -18.28 10.85 3.27
CA GLU A 92 -18.90 11.44 2.07
C GLU A 92 -17.86 11.99 1.09
N GLY A 93 -16.83 12.68 1.58
CA GLY A 93 -15.71 13.14 0.74
C GLY A 93 -14.96 11.97 0.07
N GLY A 94 -14.72 10.91 0.83
CA GLY A 94 -14.13 9.67 0.33
C GLY A 94 -14.98 9.01 -0.76
N LEU A 95 -16.28 8.86 -0.54
CA LEU A 95 -17.21 8.30 -1.54
C LEU A 95 -17.28 9.16 -2.81
N LYS A 96 -17.27 10.49 -2.69
CA LYS A 96 -17.18 11.40 -3.85
C LYS A 96 -15.87 11.23 -4.63
N LEU A 97 -14.76 11.02 -3.94
CA LEU A 97 -13.48 10.69 -4.59
C LEU A 97 -13.59 9.37 -5.36
N PHE A 98 -14.23 8.35 -4.80
CA PHE A 98 -14.46 7.07 -5.50
C PHE A 98 -15.33 7.24 -6.74
N GLN A 99 -16.37 8.07 -6.69
CA GLN A 99 -17.18 8.39 -7.88
C GLN A 99 -16.36 9.07 -8.97
N LYS A 100 -15.41 9.94 -8.60
CA LYS A 100 -14.62 10.73 -9.55
C LYS A 100 -13.40 9.99 -10.11
N TYR A 101 -12.69 9.23 -9.28
CA TYR A 101 -11.39 8.63 -9.61
C TYR A 101 -11.39 7.09 -9.54
N GLY A 102 -12.49 6.48 -9.09
CA GLY A 102 -12.64 5.03 -9.02
C GLY A 102 -11.55 4.36 -8.18
N LEU A 103 -10.95 3.32 -8.75
CA LEU A 103 -9.94 2.48 -8.10
C LEU A 103 -8.66 3.22 -7.70
N LEU A 104 -8.35 4.35 -8.36
CA LEU A 104 -7.18 5.18 -8.06
C LEU A 104 -7.17 5.70 -6.62
N VAL A 105 -8.36 5.87 -6.03
CA VAL A 105 -8.53 6.29 -4.64
C VAL A 105 -7.95 5.28 -3.65
N VAL A 106 -7.83 4.01 -4.04
CA VAL A 106 -7.21 2.97 -3.24
C VAL A 106 -5.74 2.79 -3.61
N VAL A 107 -5.43 2.79 -4.92
CA VAL A 107 -4.08 2.53 -5.45
C VAL A 107 -3.08 3.58 -4.99
N VAL A 108 -3.44 4.87 -5.06
CA VAL A 108 -2.51 5.96 -4.72
C VAL A 108 -2.11 5.88 -3.24
N PRO A 109 -3.03 5.80 -2.27
CA PRO A 109 -2.67 5.62 -0.86
C PRO A 109 -1.98 4.29 -0.56
N ALA A 110 -2.19 3.23 -1.37
CA ALA A 110 -1.51 1.94 -1.20
C ALA A 110 -0.03 1.98 -1.59
N LEU A 111 0.32 2.85 -2.54
CA LEU A 111 1.71 3.10 -2.96
C LEU A 111 2.42 4.05 -2.00
N LEU A 112 1.70 5.02 -1.43
CA LEU A 112 2.28 6.02 -0.56
C LEU A 112 2.76 5.43 0.78
N PRO A 113 3.90 5.91 1.31
CA PRO A 113 4.38 5.54 2.63
C PRO A 113 3.50 6.10 3.77
N PRO A 114 3.63 5.51 4.98
CA PRO A 114 3.01 6.08 6.19
C PRO A 114 3.46 7.54 6.31
N PRO A 115 2.58 8.55 6.49
CA PRO A 115 1.31 8.55 7.24
C PRO A 115 0.03 8.58 6.38
N ALA A 116 0.09 8.21 5.10
CA ALA A 116 -1.08 8.26 4.22
C ALA A 116 -2.25 7.40 4.78
N PRO A 117 -3.51 7.88 4.75
CA PRO A 117 -4.63 7.21 5.38
C PRO A 117 -5.14 6.02 4.53
N PHE A 118 -4.28 5.07 4.17
CA PHE A 118 -4.61 3.93 3.32
C PHE A 118 -5.82 3.12 3.79
N LYS A 119 -5.90 2.81 5.09
CA LYS A 119 -6.95 1.93 5.65
C LYS A 119 -8.35 2.48 5.49
N ILE A 120 -8.54 3.81 5.55
CA ILE A 120 -9.87 4.41 5.35
C ILE A 120 -10.36 4.17 3.93
N PHE A 121 -9.46 4.22 2.94
CA PHE A 121 -9.81 4.00 1.54
C PHE A 121 -10.10 2.53 1.25
N VAL A 122 -9.45 1.59 1.94
CA VAL A 122 -9.82 0.17 1.90
C VAL A 122 -11.24 -0.07 2.42
N LEU A 123 -11.57 0.54 3.56
CA LEU A 123 -12.92 0.45 4.14
C LEU A 123 -13.96 1.09 3.22
N LEU A 124 -13.67 2.28 2.68
CA LEU A 124 -14.54 2.96 1.73
C LEU A 124 -14.75 2.16 0.45
N ALA A 125 -13.73 1.45 -0.06
CA ALA A 125 -13.88 0.57 -1.21
C ALA A 125 -14.86 -0.59 -0.93
N GLY A 126 -14.85 -1.12 0.31
CA GLY A 126 -15.82 -2.10 0.77
C GLY A 126 -17.24 -1.57 0.82
N VAL A 127 -17.43 -0.37 1.38
CA VAL A 127 -18.74 0.30 1.42
C VAL A 127 -19.26 0.67 0.03
N ALA A 128 -18.38 1.14 -0.86
CA ALA A 128 -18.69 1.44 -2.25
C ALA A 128 -18.91 0.18 -3.11
N ALA A 129 -18.83 -1.02 -2.52
CA ALA A 129 -19.06 -2.31 -3.18
C ALA A 129 -18.24 -2.52 -4.47
N ILE A 130 -17.01 -2.00 -4.51
CA ILE A 130 -16.09 -2.16 -5.64
C ILE A 130 -15.90 -3.65 -5.95
N PRO A 131 -15.91 -4.12 -7.21
CA PRO A 131 -15.72 -5.52 -7.53
C PRO A 131 -14.43 -6.08 -6.89
N VAL A 132 -14.55 -7.22 -6.21
CA VAL A 132 -13.45 -7.80 -5.41
C VAL A 132 -12.21 -8.02 -6.26
N TRP A 133 -12.37 -8.51 -7.49
CA TRP A 133 -11.23 -8.75 -8.39
C TRP A 133 -10.46 -7.45 -8.71
N GLN A 134 -11.17 -6.33 -8.93
CA GLN A 134 -10.54 -5.03 -9.20
C GLN A 134 -9.80 -4.55 -7.96
N PHE A 135 -10.45 -4.62 -6.80
CA PHE A 135 -9.82 -4.24 -5.53
C PHE A 135 -8.56 -5.07 -5.24
N THR A 136 -8.65 -6.41 -5.35
CA THR A 136 -7.53 -7.32 -5.10
C THR A 136 -6.36 -7.05 -6.04
N THR A 137 -6.62 -6.94 -7.35
CA THR A 137 -5.56 -6.69 -8.34
C THR A 137 -4.90 -5.33 -8.13
N ALA A 138 -5.68 -4.29 -7.80
CA ALA A 138 -5.16 -2.97 -7.46
C ALA A 138 -4.25 -3.00 -6.23
N ILE A 139 -4.69 -3.62 -5.13
CA ILE A 139 -3.87 -3.74 -3.91
C ILE A 139 -2.62 -4.57 -4.19
N PHE A 140 -2.76 -5.69 -4.89
CA PHE A 140 -1.64 -6.57 -5.23
C PHE A 140 -0.56 -5.80 -5.99
N ILE A 141 -0.93 -5.10 -7.06
CA ILE A 141 0.03 -4.32 -7.87
C ILE A 141 0.68 -3.22 -7.03
N ALA A 142 -0.13 -2.45 -6.29
CA ALA A 142 0.39 -1.35 -5.49
C ALA A 142 1.38 -1.85 -4.41
N ARG A 143 1.01 -2.91 -3.70
CA ARG A 143 1.83 -3.48 -2.62
C ARG A 143 3.08 -4.17 -3.15
N PHE A 144 2.96 -4.86 -4.28
CA PHE A 144 4.11 -5.49 -4.94
C PHE A 144 5.14 -4.47 -5.41
N VAL A 145 4.70 -3.35 -5.98
CA VAL A 145 5.59 -2.25 -6.39
C VAL A 145 6.25 -1.61 -5.17
N ARG A 146 5.49 -1.36 -4.10
CA ARG A 146 6.00 -0.77 -2.86
C ARG A 146 7.07 -1.65 -2.21
N TYR A 147 6.73 -2.87 -1.84
CA TYR A 147 7.64 -3.78 -1.15
C TYR A 147 8.79 -4.23 -2.07
N GLY A 148 8.55 -4.34 -3.38
CA GLY A 148 9.59 -4.58 -4.38
C GLY A 148 10.57 -3.42 -4.47
N GLY A 149 10.09 -2.17 -4.47
CA GLY A 149 10.94 -0.98 -4.43
C GLY A 149 11.79 -0.91 -3.17
N GLU A 150 11.19 -1.17 -2.01
CA GLU A 150 11.89 -1.26 -0.72
C GLU A 150 12.93 -2.37 -0.71
N GLY A 151 12.59 -3.56 -1.21
CA GLY A 151 13.53 -4.67 -1.36
C GLY A 151 14.68 -4.34 -2.32
N LEU A 152 14.42 -3.68 -3.44
CA LEU A 152 15.47 -3.27 -4.38
C LEU A 152 16.42 -2.25 -3.73
N LEU A 153 15.88 -1.29 -2.99
CA LEU A 153 16.69 -0.36 -2.19
C LEU A 153 17.55 -1.13 -1.18
N ALA A 154 17.03 -2.17 -0.53
CA ALA A 154 17.82 -3.02 0.36
C ALA A 154 18.95 -3.77 -0.37
N VAL A 155 18.72 -4.24 -1.60
CA VAL A 155 19.76 -4.92 -2.41
C VAL A 155 20.92 -3.97 -2.73
N PHE A 156 20.61 -2.73 -3.15
CA PHE A 156 21.61 -1.74 -3.57
C PHE A 156 22.31 -1.06 -2.39
N TYR A 157 21.58 -0.71 -1.33
CA TYR A 157 22.10 0.10 -0.22
C TYR A 157 22.40 -0.70 1.06
N GLY A 158 21.98 -1.96 1.15
CA GLY A 158 22.30 -2.89 2.25
C GLY A 158 21.91 -2.35 3.63
N GLU A 159 22.79 -2.51 4.63
CA GLU A 159 22.54 -2.03 6.00
C GLU A 159 22.32 -0.51 6.10
N ARG A 160 22.81 0.28 5.14
CA ARG A 160 22.53 1.72 5.09
C ARG A 160 21.05 1.98 4.81
N ALA A 161 20.35 1.10 4.08
CA ALA A 161 18.90 1.21 3.89
C ALA A 161 18.13 0.99 5.21
N ALA A 162 18.54 -0.03 5.98
CA ALA A 162 17.93 -0.34 7.27
C ALA A 162 18.19 0.78 8.30
N ALA A 163 19.42 1.29 8.36
CA ALA A 163 19.78 2.42 9.23
C ALA A 163 19.08 3.72 8.81
N PHE A 164 18.95 3.97 7.50
CA PHE A 164 18.27 5.16 6.97
C PHE A 164 16.77 5.15 7.27
N LEU A 165 16.09 4.01 7.18
CA LEU A 165 14.68 3.92 7.60
C LEU A 165 14.50 4.02 9.11
N GLN A 166 15.38 3.43 9.91
CA GLN A 166 15.30 3.60 11.37
C GLN A 166 15.54 5.06 11.80
N ALA A 167 16.45 5.78 11.14
CA ALA A 167 16.79 7.17 11.47
C ALA A 167 15.86 8.21 10.81
N HIS A 168 15.38 7.94 9.59
CA HIS A 168 14.65 8.90 8.75
C HIS A 168 13.30 8.36 8.26
N ALA A 169 12.67 7.40 8.95
CA ALA A 169 11.37 6.81 8.56
C ALA A 169 10.35 7.86 8.06
N LYS A 170 10.28 9.01 8.76
CA LYS A 170 9.40 10.12 8.43
C LYS A 170 9.86 10.97 7.23
N GLU A 171 11.16 11.23 7.09
CA GLU A 171 11.71 12.08 6.02
C GLU A 171 11.87 11.31 4.70
N ALA A 172 12.34 10.07 4.77
CA ALA A 172 12.43 9.15 3.63
C ALA A 172 11.04 8.87 3.02
N SER A 173 10.04 8.69 3.88
CA SER A 173 8.62 8.62 3.51
C SER A 173 8.18 9.85 2.71
N LEU A 174 8.50 11.06 3.19
CA LEU A 174 8.12 12.30 2.52
C LEU A 174 8.78 12.45 1.14
N TRP A 175 10.06 12.12 1.00
CA TRP A 175 10.76 12.20 -0.28
C TRP A 175 10.28 11.15 -1.29
N LEU A 176 10.07 9.90 -0.85
CA LEU A 176 9.51 8.84 -1.70
C LEU A 176 8.07 9.14 -2.11
N SER A 177 7.27 9.70 -1.19
CA SER A 177 5.92 10.22 -1.50
C SER A 177 5.98 11.28 -2.59
N GLY A 178 6.91 12.22 -2.47
CA GLY A 178 7.11 13.29 -3.44
C GLY A 178 7.49 12.75 -4.82
N ILE A 179 8.43 11.81 -4.90
CA ILE A 179 8.86 11.19 -6.15
C ILE A 179 7.71 10.39 -6.79
N ALA A 180 6.99 9.59 -6.01
CA ALA A 180 5.83 8.83 -6.50
C ALA A 180 4.71 9.75 -7.00
N LEU A 181 4.45 10.87 -6.33
CA LEU A 181 3.49 11.89 -6.77
C LEU A 181 3.91 12.52 -8.09
N VAL A 182 5.20 12.87 -8.25
CA VAL A 182 5.75 13.46 -9.47
C VAL A 182 5.71 12.47 -10.63
N LEU A 183 6.04 11.20 -10.40
CA LEU A 183 5.95 10.15 -11.42
C LEU A 183 4.49 9.86 -11.81
N GLY A 184 3.57 9.85 -10.84
CA GLY A 184 2.14 9.72 -11.10
C GLY A 184 1.57 10.90 -11.88
N LEU A 185 1.95 12.13 -11.53
CA LEU A 185 1.57 13.35 -12.24
C LEU A 185 2.11 13.38 -13.67
N THR A 186 3.39 13.05 -13.87
CA THR A 186 3.98 13.00 -15.20
C THR A 186 3.35 11.93 -16.06
N TRP A 187 3.05 10.75 -15.52
CA TRP A 187 2.28 9.71 -16.23
C TRP A 187 0.90 10.23 -16.65
N VAL A 188 0.12 10.83 -15.74
CA VAL A 188 -1.24 11.32 -16.02
C VAL A 188 -1.23 12.44 -17.06
N LEU A 189 -0.26 13.35 -16.98
CA LEU A 189 -0.10 14.40 -17.98
C LEU A 189 0.30 13.83 -19.34
N PHE A 190 1.16 12.81 -19.37
CA PHE A 190 1.59 12.16 -20.59
C PHE A 190 0.49 11.31 -21.24
N SER A 191 -0.32 10.61 -20.43
CA SER A 191 -1.45 9.80 -20.91
C SER A 191 -2.59 10.67 -21.45
N ARG A 192 -2.85 11.83 -20.83
CA ARG A 192 -3.77 12.84 -21.36
C ARG A 192 -3.30 13.43 -22.69
N ARG A 193 -2.00 13.70 -22.83
CA ARG A 193 -1.41 14.17 -24.10
C ARG A 193 -1.50 13.13 -25.22
N ARG A 194 -1.31 11.84 -24.91
CA ARG A 194 -1.49 10.75 -25.90
C ARG A 194 -2.94 10.63 -26.36
N ARG A 195 -3.90 10.75 -25.45
CA ARG A 195 -5.33 10.66 -25.77
C ARG A 195 -5.82 11.82 -26.65
N ASN A 196 -5.41 13.06 -26.34
CA ASN A 196 -5.74 14.23 -27.16
C ASN A 196 -5.11 14.18 -28.57
N ARG A 197 -3.95 13.53 -28.74
CA ARG A 197 -3.34 13.34 -30.07
C ARG A 197 -4.08 12.32 -30.94
N LEU A 198 -4.72 11.33 -30.34
CA LEU A 198 -5.51 10.33 -31.07
C LEU A 198 -6.88 10.89 -31.47
N GLU A 199 -7.54 11.64 -30.59
CA GLU A 199 -8.83 12.30 -30.88
C GLU A 199 -8.69 13.42 -31.94
N GLY A 200 -7.53 14.10 -31.99
CA GLY A 200 -7.24 15.10 -33.03
C GLY A 200 -6.85 14.52 -34.40
N ALA A 201 -6.48 13.24 -34.47
CA ALA A 201 -6.15 12.57 -35.73
C ALA A 201 -7.38 11.93 -36.40
N SER A 202 -8.44 11.64 -35.64
CA SER A 202 -9.71 11.07 -36.15
C SER A 202 -10.77 12.10 -36.52
N GLY A 203 -10.53 13.40 -36.29
CA GLY A 203 -11.46 14.49 -36.63
C GLY A 203 -11.03 15.33 -37.84
N GLY A 204 -10.04 14.86 -38.59
CA GLY A 204 -9.46 15.56 -39.75
C GLY A 204 -9.61 14.82 -41.07
N GLU A 205 -10.53 13.86 -41.16
CA GLU A 205 -10.96 13.23 -42.42
C GLU A 205 -12.32 13.78 -42.87
#